data_AF-A0A8J7SV04-F1
#
_entry.id   AF-A0A8J7SV04-F1
#
_cell.length_a   1.000
_cell.length_b   1.000
_cell.length_c   1.000
_cell.angle_alpha   90.00
_cell.angle_beta   90.00
_cell.angle_gamma   90.00
#
_symmetry.space_group_name_H-M   'P 1'
#
loop_
_entity.id
_entity.type
_entity.pdbx_description
1 polymer ?
#
loop_
_entity_poly.entity_id
_entity_poly.type
_entity_poly.pdbx_seq_one_letter_code
_entity_poly.pdbx_strand_id
1 'polypeptide(L)'
;MSNELTTYLDRHRRAVQLKQLGILKAIDAICLRHGIDYWLDGGTILGAVRHGGFIPWDDDIDIAMRLDDLPRFVEAARRELPEGLYIQTPDTDPN
;
A
#
# COMPACT_ATOMS: atom_id res chain seq x y z
N MET A 1 21.76 21.45 5.60
CA MET A 1 20.94 21.97 6.72
C MET A 1 19.61 21.24 6.68
N SER A 2 19.27 20.41 7.67
CA SER A 2 17.90 19.91 7.77
C SER A 2 17.01 21.06 8.24
N ASN A 3 15.85 21.23 7.60
CA ASN A 3 14.82 22.13 8.12
C ASN A 3 13.91 21.34 9.09
N GLU A 4 13.03 22.04 9.79
CA GLU A 4 12.11 21.43 10.75
C GLU A 4 11.26 20.30 10.13
N LEU A 5 10.86 20.47 8.86
CA LEU A 5 10.09 19.48 8.12
C LEU A 5 10.86 18.18 7.88
N THR A 6 12.13 18.25 7.44
CA THR A 6 12.97 17.06 7.25
C THR A 6 13.11 16.28 8.55
N THR A 7 13.37 16.99 9.66
CA THR A 7 13.49 16.38 10.99
C THR A 7 12.17 15.72 11.44
N TYR A 8 11.04 16.35 11.13
CA TYR A 8 9.72 15.78 11.41
C TYR A 8 9.49 14.49 10.61
N LEU A 9 9.76 14.51 9.30
CA LEU A 9 9.58 13.33 8.44
C LEU A 9 10.46 12.17 8.90
N ASP A 10 11.75 12.41 9.15
CA ASP A 10 12.68 11.37 9.60
C ASP A 10 12.24 10.73 10.92
N ARG A 11 11.67 11.51 11.83
CA ARG A 11 11.16 11.01 13.13
C ARG A 11 9.95 10.09 12.97
N HIS A 12 9.08 10.34 12.00
CA HIS A 12 7.79 9.64 11.87
C HIS A 12 7.76 8.59 10.75
N ARG A 13 8.71 8.62 9.81
CA ARG A 13 8.71 7.74 8.64
C ARG A 13 8.57 6.26 9.00
N ARG A 14 9.31 5.79 9.99
CA ARG A 14 9.23 4.37 10.38
C ARG A 14 7.83 3.97 10.87
N ALA A 15 7.15 4.84 11.59
CA ALA A 15 5.78 4.59 12.05
C ALA A 15 4.80 4.51 10.86
N VAL A 16 4.96 5.40 9.87
CA VAL A 16 4.18 5.40 8.63
C VAL A 16 4.41 4.11 7.83
N GLN A 17 5.67 3.72 7.62
CA GLN A 17 6.02 2.47 6.92
C GLN A 17 5.40 1.23 7.60
N LEU A 18 5.41 1.16 8.93
CA LEU A 18 4.78 0.07 9.66
C LEU A 18 3.25 0.07 9.51
N LYS A 19 2.61 1.24 9.44
CA LYS A 19 1.18 1.35 9.17
C LYS A 19 0.85 0.90 7.75
N GLN A 20 1.64 1.30 6.76
CA GLN A 20 1.50 0.90 5.37
C GLN A 20 1.69 -0.60 5.17
N LEU A 21 2.67 -1.21 5.85
CA LEU A 21 2.82 -2.67 5.85
C LEU A 21 1.57 -3.37 6.41
N GLY A 22 0.92 -2.76 7.41
CA GLY A 22 -0.38 -3.25 7.92
C GLY A 22 -1.48 -3.20 6.86
N ILE A 23 -1.54 -2.12 6.07
CA ILE A 23 -2.48 -1.97 4.95
C ILE A 23 -2.19 -3.03 3.87
N LEU A 24 -0.93 -3.20 3.48
CA LEU A 24 -0.52 -4.22 2.51
C LEU A 24 -0.91 -5.64 2.96
N LYS A 25 -0.75 -5.96 4.24
CA LYS A 25 -1.19 -7.26 4.80
C LYS A 25 -2.71 -7.45 4.73
N ALA A 26 -3.50 -6.40 4.90
CA ALA A 26 -4.94 -6.47 4.74
C ALA A 26 -5.33 -6.72 3.28
N ILE A 27 -4.65 -6.04 2.34
CA ILE A 27 -4.83 -6.24 0.90
C ILE A 27 -4.41 -7.67 0.51
N ASP A 28 -3.25 -8.15 0.96
CA ASP A 28 -2.76 -9.51 0.74
C ASP A 28 -3.78 -10.56 1.17
N ALA A 29 -4.32 -10.43 2.39
CA ALA A 29 -5.31 -11.35 2.90
C ALA A 29 -6.60 -11.38 2.06
N ILE A 30 -7.04 -10.24 1.53
CA ILE A 30 -8.19 -10.16 0.62
C ILE A 30 -7.85 -10.83 -0.71
N CYS A 31 -6.72 -10.48 -1.32
CA CYS A 31 -6.28 -11.06 -2.60
C CYS A 31 -6.15 -12.58 -2.53
N LEU A 32 -5.52 -13.11 -1.48
CA LEU A 32 -5.39 -14.56 -1.24
C LEU A 32 -6.76 -15.25 -1.09
N ARG A 33 -7.70 -14.65 -0.35
CA ARG A 33 -9.04 -15.22 -0.13
C ARG A 33 -9.85 -15.32 -1.42
N HIS A 34 -9.65 -14.37 -2.34
CA HIS A 34 -10.40 -14.25 -3.59
C HIS A 34 -9.66 -14.81 -4.80
N GLY A 35 -8.44 -15.33 -4.64
CA GLY A 35 -7.61 -15.82 -5.74
C GLY A 35 -7.33 -14.71 -6.76
N ILE A 36 -6.90 -13.55 -6.27
CA ILE A 36 -6.51 -12.39 -7.07
C ILE A 36 -4.98 -12.28 -7.00
N ASP A 37 -4.35 -12.40 -8.16
CA ASP A 37 -2.90 -12.21 -8.26
C ASP A 37 -2.56 -10.72 -8.26
N TYR A 38 -1.64 -10.34 -7.37
CA TYR A 38 -1.04 -9.03 -7.33
C TYR A 38 0.46 -9.16 -7.06
N TRP A 39 1.23 -8.13 -7.35
CA TRP A 39 2.65 -8.07 -7.07
C TRP A 39 3.05 -6.69 -6.54
N LEU A 40 4.18 -6.65 -5.82
CA LEU A 40 4.81 -5.39 -5.43
C LEU A 40 5.38 -4.72 -6.69
N ASP A 41 5.23 -3.40 -6.78
CA ASP A 41 5.69 -2.64 -7.94
C ASP A 41 6.71 -1.55 -7.56
N GLY A 42 7.42 -1.02 -8.55
CA GLY A 42 8.29 0.16 -8.41
C GLY A 42 9.29 0.12 -7.24
N GLY A 43 9.26 1.16 -6.41
CA GLY A 43 10.15 1.30 -5.24
C GLY A 43 9.93 0.23 -4.19
N THR A 44 8.70 -0.27 -4.08
CA THR A 44 8.31 -1.27 -3.08
C THR A 44 9.00 -2.61 -3.33
N ILE A 45 8.97 -3.13 -4.58
CA ILE A 45 9.67 -4.38 -4.90
C ILE A 45 11.19 -4.21 -4.82
N LEU A 46 11.72 -3.06 -5.25
CA LEU A 46 13.16 -2.78 -5.14
C LEU A 46 13.61 -2.74 -3.68
N GLY A 47 12.84 -2.12 -2.79
CA GLY A 47 13.07 -2.12 -1.36
C GLY A 47 13.11 -3.53 -0.80
N ALA A 48 12.09 -4.33 -1.10
CA ALA A 48 11.95 -5.69 -0.58
C ALA A 48 13.19 -6.54 -0.92
N VAL A 49 13.67 -6.46 -2.15
CA VAL A 49 14.84 -7.22 -2.62
C VAL A 49 16.16 -6.64 -2.09
N ARG A 50 16.36 -5.32 -2.12
CA ARG A 50 17.65 -4.68 -1.82
C ARG A 50 17.90 -4.46 -0.33
N HIS A 51 16.86 -4.11 0.42
CA HIS A 51 16.93 -3.70 1.83
C HIS A 51 16.21 -4.67 2.78
N GLY A 52 15.53 -5.69 2.25
CA GLY A 52 14.73 -6.61 3.06
C GLY A 52 13.46 -5.96 3.64
N GLY A 53 12.97 -4.88 3.04
CA GLY A 53 11.86 -4.08 3.53
C GLY A 53 11.68 -2.80 2.73
N PHE A 54 11.22 -1.72 3.35
CA PHE A 54 11.14 -0.42 2.66
C PHE A 54 12.52 0.11 2.28
N ILE A 55 12.58 0.93 1.22
CA ILE A 55 13.71 1.83 1.03
C ILE A 55 13.72 2.81 2.22
N PRO A 56 14.88 3.13 2.84
CA PRO A 56 14.88 3.89 4.10
C PRO A 56 14.21 5.26 4.04
N TRP A 57 14.10 5.85 2.84
CA TRP A 57 13.47 7.14 2.60
C TRP A 57 12.11 7.05 1.89
N ASP A 58 11.64 5.85 1.51
CA ASP A 58 10.29 5.67 0.97
C ASP A 58 9.22 5.92 2.02
N ASP A 59 8.10 6.46 1.56
CA ASP A 59 6.93 6.79 2.35
C ASP A 59 5.61 6.33 1.72
N ASP A 60 5.64 5.40 0.76
CA ASP A 60 4.48 4.76 0.14
C ASP A 60 4.70 3.25 -0.13
N ILE A 61 3.63 2.60 -0.63
CA ILE A 61 3.64 1.22 -1.13
C ILE A 61 2.91 1.21 -2.47
N ASP A 62 3.56 0.66 -3.48
CA ASP A 62 2.98 0.38 -4.78
C ASP A 62 2.76 -1.11 -4.97
N ILE A 63 1.57 -1.45 -5.46
CA ILE A 63 1.23 -2.78 -5.93
C ILE A 63 0.58 -2.69 -7.31
N ALA A 64 0.67 -3.76 -8.07
CA ALA A 64 -0.03 -3.90 -9.33
C ALA A 64 -0.75 -5.25 -9.39
N MET A 65 -1.79 -5.30 -10.22
CA MET A 65 -2.59 -6.50 -10.52
C MET A 65 -3.03 -6.45 -11.98
N ARG A 66 -3.54 -7.56 -12.51
CA ARG A 66 -4.09 -7.57 -13.87
C ARG A 66 -5.33 -6.68 -13.93
N LEU A 67 -5.53 -5.98 -15.05
CA LEU A 67 -6.70 -5.12 -15.25
C LEU A 67 -8.02 -5.90 -15.11
N ASP A 68 -8.06 -7.15 -15.57
CA ASP A 68 -9.23 -8.02 -15.44
C ASP A 68 -9.58 -8.36 -13.98
N ASP A 69 -8.59 -8.31 -13.07
CA ASP A 69 -8.77 -8.60 -11.65
C ASP A 69 -9.14 -7.36 -10.82
N LEU A 70 -8.86 -6.15 -11.33
CA LEU A 70 -9.12 -4.90 -10.63
C LEU A 70 -10.60 -4.75 -10.19
N PRO A 71 -11.62 -5.03 -11.03
CA PRO A 71 -13.01 -4.93 -10.59
C PRO A 71 -13.35 -5.90 -9.45
N ARG A 72 -12.78 -7.12 -9.49
CA ARG A 72 -12.97 -8.14 -8.45
C ARG A 72 -12.33 -7.70 -7.13
N PHE A 73 -11.13 -7.10 -7.22
CA PHE A 73 -10.45 -6.56 -6.06
C PHE A 73 -11.23 -5.39 -5.45
N VAL A 74 -11.71 -4.44 -6.26
CA VAL A 74 -12.47 -3.29 -5.76
C VAL A 74 -13.72 -3.73 -5.02
N GLU A 75 -14.47 -4.69 -5.56
CA GLU A 75 -15.67 -5.24 -4.90
C GLU A 75 -15.32 -5.93 -3.57
N ALA A 76 -14.28 -6.76 -3.54
CA ALA A 76 -13.84 -7.42 -2.31
C ALA A 76 -13.35 -6.41 -1.26
N ALA A 77 -12.54 -5.43 -1.68
CA ALA A 77 -11.99 -4.40 -0.81
C ALA A 77 -13.07 -3.53 -0.17
N ARG A 78 -14.10 -3.11 -0.93
CA ARG A 78 -15.24 -2.35 -0.39
C ARG A 78 -15.97 -3.07 0.74
N ARG A 79 -15.96 -4.40 0.73
CA ARG A 79 -16.69 -5.24 1.69
C ARG A 79 -15.84 -5.72 2.87
N GLU A 80 -14.55 -5.93 2.65
CA GLU A 80 -13.69 -6.68 3.59
C GLU A 80 -12.53 -5.86 4.15
N LEU A 81 -12.29 -4.64 3.66
CA LEU A 81 -11.30 -3.77 4.30
C LEU A 81 -11.67 -3.54 5.78
N PRO A 82 -10.69 -3.57 6.70
CA PRO A 82 -10.94 -3.36 8.11
C PRO A 82 -11.42 -1.94 8.39
N GLU A 83 -12.05 -1.75 9.55
CA GLU A 83 -12.48 -0.44 10.02
C GLU A 83 -11.36 0.60 9.95
N GLY A 84 -11.67 1.77 9.44
CA GLY A 84 -10.72 2.87 9.23
C GLY A 84 -9.94 2.80 7.92
N LEU A 85 -10.16 1.78 7.07
CA LEU A 85 -9.67 1.75 5.69
C LEU A 85 -10.85 1.78 4.71
N TYR A 86 -10.67 2.45 3.58
CA TYR A 86 -11.59 2.47 2.46
C TYR A 86 -10.80 2.52 1.16
N ILE A 87 -11.40 2.03 0.07
CA ILE A 87 -10.79 2.08 -1.26
C ILE A 87 -11.33 3.27 -2.03
N GLN A 88 -10.41 4.06 -2.60
CA GLN A 88 -10.73 5.18 -3.49
C GLN A 88 -10.59 4.73 -4.94
N THR A 89 -11.56 5.15 -5.76
CA THR A 89 -11.69 4.83 -7.18
C THR A 89 -12.29 6.03 -7.90
N PRO A 90 -12.14 6.17 -9.23
CA PRO A 90 -12.81 7.22 -9.98
C PRO A 90 -14.35 7.26 -9.79
N ASP A 91 -14.95 6.12 -9.43
CA ASP A 91 -16.39 6.03 -9.15
C ASP A 91 -16.78 6.56 -7.76
N THR A 92 -15.91 6.42 -6.76
CA THR A 92 -16.17 6.85 -5.37
C THR A 92 -15.73 8.30 -5.13
N ASP A 93 -14.73 8.77 -5.86
CA ASP A 93 -14.09 10.07 -5.69
C ASP A 93 -14.00 10.78 -7.06
N PRO A 94 -15.13 11.20 -7.64
CA PRO A 94 -15.14 11.92 -8.91
C PRO A 94 -14.48 13.31 -8.75
N ASN A 95 -13.79 13.75 -9.80
CA ASN A 95 -13.14 15.07 -9.87
C ASN A 95 -14.13 16.24 -9.75
#